data_AF-A0A2H3DDU8-F1
#
_entry.id   AF-A0A2H3DDU8-F1
#
_cell.length_a   1.000
_cell.length_b   1.000
_cell.length_c   1.000
_cell.angle_alpha   90.00
_cell.angle_beta   90.00
_cell.angle_gamma   90.00
#
_symmetry.space_group_name_H-M   'P 1'
#
loop_
_entity.id
_entity.type
_entity.pdbx_description
1 polymer ?
#
loop_
_entity_poly.entity_id
_entity_poly.type
_entity_poly.pdbx_seq_one_letter_code
_entity_poly.pdbx_strand_id
1 'polypeptide(L)'
;SADAVLFPEYIMRAEFDLFRYDQEIQCHLDTVERLRRDRAEVEEYIKQKKSLLAPIRRLPPELLCAVFKEAIKAEDPTSLLRIALVCTYWRRLALSTHSLWSTITL
;
A
#
# COMPACT_ATOMS: atom_id res chain seq x y z
N SER A 1 40.91 -0.13 -54.34
CA SER A 1 40.35 -1.19 -53.48
C SER A 1 38.92 -0.81 -53.17
N ALA A 2 37.93 -1.58 -53.65
CA ALA A 2 36.50 -1.27 -53.50
C ALA A 2 36.01 -1.33 -52.04
N ASP A 3 36.73 -2.08 -51.21
CA ASP A 3 36.39 -2.32 -49.79
C ASP A 3 36.52 -1.06 -48.91
N ALA A 4 37.39 -0.12 -49.27
CA ALA A 4 37.60 1.11 -48.51
C ALA A 4 36.46 2.14 -48.67
N VAL A 5 35.69 2.06 -49.76
CA VAL A 5 34.58 2.98 -50.06
C VAL A 5 33.27 2.49 -49.42
N LEU A 6 33.12 1.18 -49.23
CA LEU A 6 31.92 0.60 -48.62
C LEU A 6 31.97 0.64 -47.07
N PHE A 7 33.16 0.69 -46.48
CA PHE A 7 33.36 0.70 -45.04
C PHE A 7 32.59 1.82 -44.28
N PRO A 8 32.60 3.09 -44.75
CA PRO A 8 31.84 4.17 -44.12
C PRO A 8 30.32 3.98 -44.20
N GLU A 9 29.80 3.40 -45.28
CA GLU A 9 28.36 3.16 -45.45
C GLU A 9 27.85 2.06 -44.49
N TYR A 10 28.65 1.01 -44.26
CA TYR A 10 28.33 -0.02 -43.28
C TYR A 10 28.30 0.53 -41.85
N ILE A 11 29.27 1.36 -41.49
CA ILE A 11 29.31 2.00 -40.16
C ILE A 11 28.10 2.92 -40.00
N MET A 12 27.81 3.77 -40.99
CA MET A 12 26.65 4.68 -40.95
C MET A 12 25.33 3.92 -40.79
N ARG A 13 25.17 2.78 -41.48
CA ARG A 13 23.97 1.94 -41.33
C ARG A 13 23.86 1.33 -39.93
N ALA A 14 24.97 0.83 -39.39
CA ALA A 14 25.00 0.25 -38.05
C ALA A 14 24.70 1.32 -36.96
N GLU A 15 25.23 2.53 -37.11
CA GLU A 15 24.93 3.67 -36.23
C GLU A 15 23.45 4.06 -36.27
N PHE A 16 22.86 4.07 -37.47
CA PHE A 16 21.43 4.35 -37.64
C PHE A 16 20.55 3.26 -37.00
N ASP A 17 20.90 1.99 -37.17
CA ASP A 17 20.17 0.88 -36.54
C ASP A 17 20.32 0.92 -35.01
N LEU A 18 21.51 1.27 -34.48
CA LEU A 18 21.70 1.46 -33.05
C LEU A 18 20.80 2.58 -32.49
N PHE A 19 20.77 3.74 -33.16
CA PHE A 19 19.89 4.84 -32.79
C PHE A 19 18.40 4.42 -32.78
N ARG A 20 17.98 3.63 -33.77
CA ARG A 20 16.61 3.09 -33.82
C ARG A 20 16.30 2.18 -32.64
N TYR A 21 17.22 1.28 -32.30
CA TYR A 21 17.04 0.39 -31.16
C TYR A 21 17.01 1.17 -29.84
N ASP A 22 17.85 2.18 -29.67
CA ASP A 22 17.83 3.03 -28.47
C ASP A 22 16.49 3.77 -28.33
N GLN A 23 15.94 4.27 -29.43
CA GLN A 23 14.63 4.91 -29.44
C GLN A 23 13.50 3.93 -29.06
N GLU A 24 13.54 2.71 -29.58
CA GLU A 24 12.55 1.66 -29.28
C GLU A 24 12.65 1.21 -27.82
N ILE A 25 13.87 1.02 -27.31
CA ILE A 25 14.14 0.75 -25.89
C ILE A 25 13.54 1.85 -25.02
N GLN A 26 13.79 3.12 -25.35
CA GLN A 26 13.26 4.23 -24.56
C GLN A 26 11.72 4.26 -24.56
N CYS A 27 11.08 4.07 -25.71
CA CYS A 27 9.63 4.00 -25.81
C CYS A 27 9.03 2.86 -24.95
N HIS A 28 9.69 1.71 -24.93
CA HIS A 28 9.28 0.59 -24.08
C HIS A 28 9.48 0.89 -22.59
N LEU A 29 10.58 1.54 -22.20
CA LEU A 29 10.80 1.96 -20.81
C LEU A 29 9.72 2.94 -20.34
N ASP A 30 9.38 3.94 -21.14
CA ASP A 30 8.31 4.91 -20.82
C ASP A 30 6.96 4.19 -20.63
N THR A 31 6.68 3.18 -21.47
CA THR A 31 5.48 2.36 -21.36
C THR A 31 5.47 1.55 -20.05
N VAL A 32 6.59 0.94 -19.68
CA VAL A 32 6.74 0.19 -18.44
C VAL A 32 6.55 1.10 -17.22
N GLU A 33 7.12 2.31 -17.25
CA GLU A 33 6.97 3.29 -16.17
C GLU A 33 5.53 3.75 -16.01
N ARG A 34 4.80 4.00 -17.11
CA ARG A 34 3.37 4.29 -17.06
C ARG A 34 2.59 3.15 -16.41
N LEU A 35 2.79 1.91 -16.86
CA LEU A 35 2.08 0.75 -16.31
C LEU A 35 2.41 0.51 -14.84
N ARG A 36 3.64 0.80 -14.39
CA ARG A 36 4.02 0.74 -12.97
C ARG A 36 3.25 1.77 -12.13
N ARG A 37 3.08 2.99 -12.65
CA ARG A 37 2.26 4.03 -11.98
C ARG A 37 0.81 3.59 -11.86
N ASP A 38 0.20 3.17 -12.97
CA ASP A 38 -1.20 2.70 -12.99
C ASP A 38 -1.41 1.52 -12.03
N ARG A 39 -0.46 0.57 -12.01
CA ARG A 39 -0.47 -0.56 -11.06
C ARG A 39 -0.46 -0.09 -9.60
N ALA A 40 0.41 0.85 -9.26
CA ALA A 40 0.52 1.38 -7.89
C ALA A 40 -0.77 2.08 -7.45
N GLU A 41 -1.40 2.86 -8.35
CA GLU A 41 -2.68 3.51 -8.08
C GLU A 41 -3.80 2.49 -7.80
N VAL A 42 -3.90 1.44 -8.63
CA VAL A 42 -4.89 0.39 -8.45
C VAL A 42 -4.64 -0.42 -7.17
N GLU A 43 -3.38 -0.71 -6.83
CA GLU A 43 -3.04 -1.38 -5.57
C GLU A 43 -3.47 -0.59 -4.34
N GLU A 44 -3.21 0.72 -4.34
CA GLU A 44 -3.62 1.60 -3.24
C GLU A 44 -5.15 1.69 -3.15
N TYR A 45 -5.85 1.80 -4.29
CA TYR A 45 -7.31 1.74 -4.32
C TYR A 45 -7.85 0.43 -3.71
N ILE A 46 -7.30 -0.73 -4.11
CA ILE A 46 -7.69 -2.03 -3.58
C ILE A 46 -7.44 -2.10 -2.07
N LYS A 47 -6.28 -1.64 -1.60
CA LYS A 47 -5.92 -1.62 -0.18
C LYS A 47 -6.91 -0.79 0.63
N GLN A 48 -7.29 0.40 0.14
CA GLN A 48 -8.29 1.25 0.79
C GLN A 48 -9.67 0.57 0.84
N LYS A 49 -10.11 -0.03 -0.25
CA LYS A 49 -11.40 -0.76 -0.28
C LYS A 49 -11.39 -1.99 0.62
N LYS A 50 -10.31 -2.77 0.64
CA LYS A 50 -10.14 -3.90 1.56
C LYS A 50 -10.14 -3.45 3.02
N SER A 51 -9.53 -2.30 3.33
CA SER A 51 -9.57 -1.69 4.67
C SER A 51 -11.00 -1.31 5.08
N LEU A 52 -11.84 -0.84 4.14
CA LEU A 52 -13.26 -0.58 4.40
C LEU A 52 -14.07 -1.86 4.60
N LEU A 53 -13.75 -2.93 3.88
CA LEU A 53 -14.40 -4.24 4.03
C LEU A 53 -13.88 -5.07 5.20
N ALA A 54 -12.79 -4.62 5.85
CA ALA A 54 -12.20 -5.31 6.98
C ALA A 54 -13.24 -5.51 8.09
N PRO A 55 -13.39 -6.72 8.65
CA PRO A 55 -14.40 -7.04 9.66
C PRO A 55 -14.43 -6.09 10.85
N ILE A 56 -13.28 -5.51 11.21
CA ILE A 56 -13.12 -4.53 12.30
C ILE A 56 -13.98 -3.27 12.14
N ARG A 57 -14.31 -2.87 10.91
CA ARG A 57 -15.21 -1.72 10.62
C ARG A 57 -16.66 -2.13 10.41
N ARG A 58 -16.92 -3.44 10.24
CA ARG A 58 -18.26 -4.02 10.12
C ARG A 58 -18.83 -4.47 11.46
N LEU A 59 -17.97 -4.60 12.47
CA LEU A 59 -18.40 -4.91 13.82
C LEU A 59 -19.13 -3.66 14.37
N PRO A 60 -20.40 -3.78 14.78
CA PRO A 60 -21.10 -2.72 15.48
C PRO A 60 -20.25 -2.25 16.68
N PRO A 61 -20.21 -0.94 16.97
CA PRO A 61 -19.48 -0.39 18.11
C PRO A 61 -19.76 -1.14 19.42
N GLU A 62 -20.99 -1.61 19.61
CA GLU A 62 -21.45 -2.35 20.79
C GLU A 62 -20.73 -3.69 20.93
N LEU A 63 -20.60 -4.44 19.84
CA LEU A 63 -19.92 -5.74 19.83
C LEU A 63 -18.41 -5.56 19.99
N LEU A 64 -17.84 -4.51 19.39
CA LEU A 64 -16.42 -4.20 19.57
C LEU A 64 -16.11 -3.81 21.03
N CYS A 65 -16.99 -3.02 21.67
CA CYS A 65 -16.90 -2.72 23.10
C CYS A 65 -17.07 -3.96 23.99
N ALA A 66 -17.92 -4.92 23.62
CA ALA A 66 -18.04 -6.19 24.33
C ALA A 66 -16.71 -6.98 24.27
N VAL A 67 -16.08 -7.05 23.10
CA VAL A 67 -14.75 -7.67 22.95
C VAL A 67 -13.71 -6.96 23.82
N PHE A 68 -13.71 -5.62 23.87
CA PHE A 68 -12.80 -4.87 24.73
C PHE A 68 -13.00 -5.19 26.22
N LYS A 69 -14.26 -5.31 26.67
CA LYS A 69 -14.58 -5.71 28.05
C LYS A 69 -14.04 -7.09 28.38
N GLU A 70 -14.25 -8.06 27.50
CA GLU A 70 -13.76 -9.42 27.72
C GLU A 70 -12.23 -9.49 27.68
N ALA A 71 -11.57 -8.73 26.80
CA ALA A 71 -10.12 -8.65 26.77
C ALA A 71 -9.53 -8.02 28.06
N ILE A 72 -10.14 -6.94 28.57
CA ILE A 72 -9.72 -6.31 29.83
C ILE A 72 -9.91 -7.26 31.02
N LYS A 73 -11.01 -8.03 31.06
CA LYS A 73 -11.26 -9.03 32.10
C LYS A 73 -10.27 -10.19 32.05
N ALA A 74 -9.87 -10.61 30.85
CA ALA A 74 -8.99 -11.77 30.66
C ALA A 74 -7.53 -11.49 31.01
N GLU A 75 -7.06 -10.27 30.79
CA GLU A 75 -5.68 -9.85 31.12
C GLU A 75 -5.68 -8.90 32.31
N ASP A 76 -5.73 -7.59 32.04
CA ASP A 76 -5.62 -6.55 33.05
C ASP A 76 -6.16 -5.20 32.54
N PRO A 77 -6.50 -4.25 33.43
CA PRO A 77 -7.04 -2.93 33.04
C PRO A 77 -6.17 -2.11 32.07
N THR A 78 -4.84 -2.29 32.06
CA THR A 78 -3.94 -1.60 31.13
C THR A 78 -4.04 -2.13 29.70
N SER A 79 -4.66 -3.30 29.49
CA SER A 79 -4.97 -3.85 28.17
C SER A 79 -5.82 -2.90 27.32
N LEU A 80 -6.63 -2.04 27.95
CA LEU A 80 -7.39 -0.99 27.27
C LEU A 80 -6.48 -0.02 26.51
N LEU A 81 -5.29 0.29 27.04
CA LEU A 81 -4.31 1.15 26.37
C LEU A 81 -3.74 0.44 25.14
N ARG A 82 -3.43 -0.86 25.25
CA ARG A 82 -2.95 -1.67 24.11
C ARG A 82 -4.01 -1.76 23.00
N ILE A 83 -5.26 -1.93 23.37
CA ILE A 83 -6.41 -1.90 22.45
C ILE A 83 -6.52 -0.54 21.74
N ALA A 84 -6.36 0.56 22.47
CA ALA A 84 -6.39 1.92 21.91
C ALA A 84 -5.21 2.24 20.98
N LEU A 85 -4.17 1.40 20.94
CA LEU A 85 -3.02 1.55 20.04
C LEU A 85 -3.22 0.85 18.68
N VAL A 86 -4.21 -0.05 18.54
CA VAL A 86 -4.42 -0.84 17.32
C VAL A 86 -4.74 0.03 16.11
N CYS A 87 -5.70 0.96 16.24
CA CYS A 87 -5.99 1.94 15.19
C CYS A 87 -6.76 3.16 15.74
N THR A 88 -6.91 4.20 14.91
CA THR A 88 -7.64 5.43 15.27
C THR A 88 -9.11 5.18 15.63
N TYR A 89 -9.76 4.22 14.96
CA TYR A 89 -11.15 3.85 15.25
C TYR A 89 -11.29 3.19 16.63
N TRP A 90 -10.43 2.22 16.95
CA TRP A 90 -10.42 1.54 18.25
C TRP A 90 -10.12 2.51 19.39
N ARG A 91 -9.16 3.41 19.18
CA ARG A 91 -8.86 4.50 20.13
C ARG A 91 -10.07 5.36 20.42
N ARG A 92 -10.74 5.85 19.36
CA ARG A 92 -11.92 6.71 19.51
C ARG A 92 -13.02 5.98 20.28
N LEU A 93 -13.27 4.72 19.94
CA LEU A 93 -14.30 3.92 20.59
C LEU A 93 -13.98 3.64 22.07
N ALA A 94 -12.75 3.25 22.35
CA ALA A 94 -12.25 3.00 23.71
C ALA A 94 -12.37 4.24 24.59
N LEU A 95 -11.97 5.42 24.08
CA LEU A 95 -12.08 6.70 24.80
C LEU A 95 -13.54 7.16 24.98
N SER A 96 -14.42 6.89 24.01
CA SER A 96 -15.83 7.29 24.10
C SER A 96 -16.68 6.41 25.02
N THR A 97 -16.20 5.20 25.37
CA THR A 97 -16.98 4.22 26.13
C THR A 97 -16.60 4.27 27.60
N HIS A 98 -17.26 5.12 28.37
CA HIS A 98 -17.00 5.33 29.80
C HIS A 98 -16.96 4.03 30.64
N SER A 99 -17.82 3.05 30.31
CA SER A 99 -17.87 1.76 31.03
C SER A 99 -16.60 0.90 30.89
N LEU A 100 -15.68 1.22 29.99
CA LEU A 100 -14.39 0.54 29.89
C LEU A 100 -13.39 1.05 30.92
N TRP A 101 -13.50 2.33 31.28
CA TRP A 101 -12.59 3.01 32.21
C TRP A 101 -13.00 2.85 33.68
N SER A 102 -14.25 2.50 33.96
CA SER A 102 -14.72 2.22 35.32
C SER A 102 -14.04 1.03 36.01
N THR A 103 -13.29 0.22 35.24
CA THR A 103 -12.54 -0.94 35.74
C THR A 103 -11.10 -0.58 36.11
N ILE A 104 -10.63 0.61 35.74
CA ILE A 104 -9.31 1.11 36.12
C ILE A 104 -9.45 1.82 37.46
N THR A 105 -9.12 1.11 38.54
CA THR A 105 -8.97 1.69 39.87
C THR A 105 -7.54 2.20 40.05
N LEU A 106 -7.38 3.48 40.42
CA LEU A 106 -6.10 4.09 40.80
C LEU A 106 -5.64 3.61 42.17
#